data_AF-A0A6A6VHY7-F1
#
_entry.id   AF-A0A6A6VHY7-F1
#
_cell.length_a   1.000
_cell.length_b   1.000
_cell.length_c   1.000
_cell.angle_alpha   90.00
_cell.angle_beta   90.00
_cell.angle_gamma   90.00
#
_symmetry.space_group_name_H-M   'P 1'
#
loop_
_entity.id
_entity.type
_entity.pdbx_description
1 polymer ?
#
loop_
_entity_poly.entity_id
_entity_poly.type
_entity_poly.pdbx_seq_one_letter_code
_entity_poly.pdbx_strand_id
1 'polypeptide(L)'
;MADTIPLSEIPTLSLLYKLHRITDVREPLFSPNATFNDKISIIRQDITTLEVDAIVNAANKSLLGGGGVDGAIHRAAGPELLDECETLGGCETGESKITKGYELPAKYVIHAVGPIYGTGRRGLSVEELLAGCYRSSLEHAVGKELKSIAFPAISTGVYGYPSGEACEVALNEVRRFLEEGKGEGLERIIFCNFLQKDEDWYHRMVSKYFPPVESQPEKKEEDKEEDKAAQAELASKLPDPPTTEPAHAEEPAHKKQKREDADDEYVLVDKEEVKGAAEAGVASPKEDP
;
A
#
# COMPACT_ATOMS: atom_id res chain seq x y z
N MET A 1 -14.83 16.58 -13.13
CA MET A 1 -13.58 15.90 -12.77
C MET A 1 -13.58 15.87 -11.25
N ALA A 2 -13.24 14.74 -10.63
CA ALA A 2 -13.06 14.72 -9.18
C ALA A 2 -11.92 15.68 -8.81
N ASP A 3 -12.03 16.35 -7.68
CA ASP A 3 -11.01 17.30 -7.24
C ASP A 3 -9.70 16.55 -6.93
N THR A 4 -8.61 17.03 -7.51
CA THR A 4 -7.26 16.53 -7.27
C THR A 4 -6.84 16.83 -5.83
N ILE A 5 -6.16 15.88 -5.18
CA ILE A 5 -5.68 16.02 -3.80
C ILE A 5 -4.16 16.16 -3.81
N PRO A 6 -3.61 17.34 -3.46
CA PRO A 6 -2.18 17.56 -3.41
C PRO A 6 -1.54 16.81 -2.23
N LEU A 7 -0.28 16.39 -2.40
CA LEU A 7 0.50 15.72 -1.36
C LEU A 7 0.52 16.48 -0.01
N SER A 8 0.46 17.81 -0.04
CA SER A 8 0.44 18.67 1.16
C SER A 8 -0.82 18.53 2.01
N GLU A 9 -1.93 18.08 1.43
CA GLU A 9 -3.20 17.86 2.14
C GLU A 9 -3.32 16.45 2.73
N ILE A 10 -2.42 15.54 2.35
CA ILE A 10 -2.40 14.17 2.86
C ILE A 10 -1.67 14.17 4.22
N PRO A 11 -2.33 13.78 5.34
CA PRO A 11 -1.74 13.83 6.66
C PRO A 11 -0.62 12.80 6.82
N THR A 12 0.44 13.18 7.53
CA THR A 12 1.47 12.21 7.94
C THR A 12 1.00 11.39 9.14
N LEU A 13 1.61 10.23 9.36
CA LEU A 13 1.32 9.38 10.50
C LEU A 13 1.67 10.10 11.82
N SER A 14 2.76 10.89 11.84
CA SER A 14 3.07 11.78 12.97
C SER A 14 1.93 12.73 13.31
N LEU A 15 1.27 13.30 12.30
CA LEU A 15 0.10 14.15 12.53
C LEU A 15 -1.08 13.32 13.06
N LEU A 16 -1.35 12.15 12.47
CA LEU A 16 -2.43 11.28 12.93
C LEU A 16 -2.24 10.84 14.40
N TYR A 17 -1.01 10.61 14.85
CA TYR A 17 -0.69 10.37 16.26
C TYR A 17 -1.01 11.58 17.15
N LYS A 18 -0.57 12.79 16.76
CA LYS A 18 -0.88 14.03 17.50
C LYS A 18 -2.38 14.29 17.63
N LEU A 19 -3.14 13.92 16.59
CA LEU A 19 -4.60 14.04 16.55
C LEU A 19 -5.32 12.87 17.27
N HIS A 20 -4.59 11.93 17.87
CA HIS A 20 -5.14 10.72 18.49
C HIS A 20 -6.07 9.91 17.56
N ARG A 21 -5.79 9.93 16.25
CA ARG A 21 -6.57 9.19 15.23
C ARG A 21 -6.08 7.77 15.01
N ILE A 22 -4.88 7.45 15.47
CA ILE A 22 -4.31 6.10 15.49
C ILE A 22 -4.23 5.64 16.93
N THR A 23 -4.57 4.38 17.17
CA THR A 23 -4.50 3.79 18.51
C THR A 23 -3.10 3.24 18.77
N ASP A 24 -2.55 3.55 19.93
CA ASP A 24 -1.26 3.00 20.34
C ASP A 24 -1.40 1.53 20.76
N VAL A 25 -0.54 0.69 20.21
CA VAL A 25 -0.37 -0.70 20.66
C VAL A 25 0.70 -0.78 21.75
N ARG A 26 0.46 -1.64 22.73
CA ARG A 26 1.32 -1.81 23.92
C ARG A 26 2.66 -2.48 23.61
N GLU A 27 2.75 -3.22 22.51
CA GLU A 27 3.92 -4.03 22.15
C GLU A 27 4.28 -3.77 20.68
N PRO A 28 5.14 -2.77 20.40
CA PRO A 28 5.61 -2.51 19.05
C PRO A 28 6.63 -3.57 18.60
N LEU A 29 6.63 -3.88 17.31
CA LEU A 29 7.59 -4.81 16.68
C LEU A 29 8.91 -4.11 16.28
N PHE A 30 8.88 -2.79 16.14
CA PHE A 30 10.02 -1.97 15.73
C PHE A 30 10.22 -0.79 16.68
N SER A 31 11.41 -0.21 16.72
CA SER A 31 11.67 0.99 17.52
C SER A 31 10.97 2.23 16.94
N PRO A 32 10.55 3.22 17.77
CA PRO A 32 10.04 4.50 17.28
C PRO A 32 11.04 5.26 16.41
N ASN A 33 10.54 5.92 15.36
CA ASN A 33 11.36 6.76 14.48
C ASN A 33 10.52 7.90 13.89
N ALA A 34 10.79 9.15 14.31
CA ALA A 34 10.02 10.32 13.89
C ALA A 34 10.12 10.55 12.38
N THR A 35 11.31 10.40 11.81
CA THR A 35 11.54 10.57 10.36
C THR A 35 10.73 9.57 9.55
N PHE A 36 10.62 8.33 10.02
CA PHE A 36 9.78 7.33 9.34
C PHE A 36 8.30 7.67 9.48
N ASN A 37 7.86 8.08 10.67
CA ASN A 37 6.46 8.48 10.89
C ASN A 37 6.05 9.70 10.04
N ASP A 38 6.97 10.61 9.73
CA ASP A 38 6.71 11.73 8.81
C ASP A 38 6.66 11.32 7.33
N LYS A 39 7.30 10.19 6.97
CA LYS A 39 7.24 9.62 5.62
C LYS A 39 5.99 8.78 5.37
N ILE A 40 5.30 8.29 6.40
CA ILE A 40 4.11 7.45 6.22
C ILE A 40 2.83 8.30 6.23
N SER A 41 1.89 7.98 5.35
CA SER A 41 0.51 8.48 5.35
C SER A 41 -0.47 7.31 5.24
N ILE A 42 -1.62 7.42 5.92
CA ILE A 42 -2.76 6.52 5.73
C ILE A 42 -3.96 7.40 5.41
N ILE A 43 -4.65 7.08 4.33
CA ILE A 43 -5.82 7.82 3.87
C ILE A 43 -6.79 6.85 3.21
N ARG A 44 -8.08 7.18 3.25
CA ARG A 44 -9.08 6.52 2.43
C ARG A 44 -9.55 7.44 1.32
N GLN A 45 -9.19 7.12 0.08
CA GLN A 45 -9.47 7.96 -1.09
C GLN A 45 -9.45 7.16 -2.40
N ASP A 46 -10.02 7.72 -3.47
CA ASP A 46 -9.74 7.27 -4.82
C ASP A 46 -8.28 7.60 -5.17
N ILE A 47 -7.46 6.56 -5.38
CA ILE A 47 -6.03 6.74 -5.65
C ILE A 47 -5.77 7.52 -6.95
N THR A 48 -6.71 7.56 -7.89
CA THR A 48 -6.53 8.28 -9.16
C THR A 48 -6.58 9.80 -9.01
N THR A 49 -7.01 10.32 -7.86
CA THR A 49 -7.09 11.78 -7.60
C THR A 49 -5.85 12.34 -6.92
N LEU A 50 -4.88 11.49 -6.53
CA LEU A 50 -3.71 11.94 -5.77
C LEU A 50 -2.64 12.57 -6.68
N GLU A 51 -2.29 13.82 -6.41
CA GLU A 51 -1.16 14.50 -7.05
C GLU A 51 0.15 14.15 -6.32
N VAL A 52 0.72 13.02 -6.73
CA VAL A 52 1.96 12.44 -6.21
C VAL A 52 2.88 12.03 -7.36
N ASP A 53 4.11 11.62 -7.09
CA ASP A 53 5.01 11.23 -8.17
C ASP A 53 4.62 9.88 -8.80
N ALA A 54 4.24 8.89 -7.99
CA ALA A 54 3.73 7.62 -8.48
C ALA A 54 2.52 7.13 -7.68
N ILE A 55 1.56 6.55 -8.40
CA ILE A 55 0.56 5.66 -7.79
C ILE A 55 0.86 4.23 -8.21
N VAL A 56 0.57 3.27 -7.33
CA VAL A 56 0.69 1.85 -7.62
C VAL A 56 -0.65 1.33 -8.11
N ASN A 57 -0.63 0.58 -9.20
CA ASN A 57 -1.78 -0.16 -9.70
C ASN A 57 -1.68 -1.62 -9.22
N ALA A 58 -2.74 -2.13 -8.61
CA ALA A 58 -2.90 -3.57 -8.34
C ALA A 58 -3.39 -4.28 -9.60
N ALA A 59 -2.44 -4.62 -10.48
CA ALA A 59 -2.69 -5.14 -11.82
C ALA A 59 -2.79 -6.67 -11.86
N ASN A 60 -3.12 -7.19 -13.04
CA ASN A 60 -2.99 -8.61 -13.38
C ASN A 60 -1.78 -8.84 -14.31
N LYS A 61 -1.38 -10.10 -14.52
CA LYS A 61 -0.17 -10.46 -15.30
C LYS A 61 -0.10 -9.84 -16.70
N SER A 62 -1.24 -9.57 -17.34
CA SER A 62 -1.25 -9.00 -18.69
C SER A 62 -0.85 -7.52 -18.72
N LEU A 63 -1.07 -6.79 -17.62
CA LEU A 63 -1.00 -5.32 -17.55
C LEU A 63 -1.99 -4.57 -18.45
N LEU A 64 -2.96 -5.26 -19.08
CA LEU A 64 -3.88 -4.65 -20.06
C LEU A 64 -5.19 -4.16 -19.43
N GLY A 65 -5.12 -3.76 -18.16
CA GLY A 65 -6.28 -3.34 -17.37
C GLY A 65 -7.16 -4.49 -16.87
N GLY A 66 -8.27 -4.10 -16.23
CA GLY A 66 -9.20 -5.01 -15.57
C GLY A 66 -10.33 -4.29 -14.86
N GLY A 67 -10.88 -4.94 -13.82
CA GLY A 67 -11.85 -4.32 -12.90
C GLY A 67 -11.19 -3.61 -11.72
N GLY A 68 -11.99 -3.15 -10.75
CA GLY A 68 -11.47 -2.56 -9.50
C GLY A 68 -10.59 -1.32 -9.73
N VAL A 69 -9.52 -1.21 -8.93
CA VAL A 69 -8.57 -0.08 -8.99
C VAL A 69 -7.81 -0.04 -10.32
N ASP A 70 -7.52 -1.19 -10.92
CA ASP A 70 -6.85 -1.29 -12.23
C ASP A 70 -7.69 -0.62 -13.33
N GLY A 71 -8.97 -0.99 -13.40
CA GLY A 71 -9.90 -0.35 -14.32
C GLY A 71 -10.11 1.14 -14.03
N ALA A 72 -10.09 1.57 -12.76
CA ALA A 72 -10.20 2.98 -12.41
C ALA A 72 -8.98 3.78 -12.91
N ILE A 73 -7.78 3.26 -12.69
CA ILE A 73 -6.51 3.86 -13.15
C ILE A 73 -6.49 3.95 -14.67
N HIS A 74 -6.82 2.88 -15.41
CA HIS A 74 -6.85 2.93 -16.88
C HIS A 74 -7.88 3.94 -17.42
N ARG A 75 -9.06 4.04 -16.80
CA ARG A 75 -10.06 5.04 -17.22
C ARG A 75 -9.61 6.48 -16.94
N ALA A 76 -8.93 6.71 -15.83
CA ALA A 76 -8.49 8.04 -15.41
C ALA A 76 -7.18 8.49 -16.11
N ALA A 77 -6.33 7.56 -16.52
CA ALA A 77 -5.08 7.86 -17.23
C ALA A 77 -5.28 8.09 -18.74
N GLY A 78 -6.38 7.61 -19.31
CA GLY A 78 -6.63 7.67 -20.75
C GLY A 78 -6.05 6.47 -21.52
N PRO A 79 -6.37 6.36 -22.82
CA PRO A 79 -6.00 5.20 -23.65
C PRO A 79 -4.49 5.02 -23.81
N GLU A 80 -3.70 6.08 -23.73
CA GLU A 80 -2.24 6.03 -23.89
C GLU A 80 -1.55 5.19 -22.81
N LEU A 81 -2.16 5.04 -21.62
CA LEU A 81 -1.65 4.11 -20.60
C LEU A 81 -1.68 2.66 -21.11
N LEU A 82 -2.76 2.26 -21.77
CA LEU A 82 -2.87 0.91 -22.33
C LEU A 82 -1.84 0.70 -23.44
N ASP A 83 -1.65 1.68 -24.32
CA ASP A 83 -0.67 1.63 -25.40
C ASP A 83 0.76 1.40 -24.85
N GLU A 84 1.15 2.06 -23.76
CA GLU A 84 2.45 1.83 -23.12
C GLU A 84 2.51 0.46 -22.42
N CYS A 85 1.44 0.03 -21.73
CA CYS A 85 1.38 -1.28 -21.09
C CYS A 85 1.57 -2.43 -22.10
N GLU A 86 1.04 -2.32 -23.32
CA GLU A 86 1.22 -3.32 -24.38
C GLU A 86 2.71 -3.51 -24.74
N THR A 87 3.53 -2.47 -24.61
CA THR A 87 4.97 -2.54 -24.88
C THR A 87 5.77 -3.27 -23.80
N LEU A 88 5.20 -3.47 -22.60
CA LEU A 88 5.89 -4.03 -21.45
C LEU A 88 5.95 -5.56 -21.47
N GLY A 89 5.06 -6.24 -22.21
CA GLY A 89 5.02 -7.70 -22.28
C GLY A 89 4.60 -8.39 -20.98
N GLY A 90 3.63 -7.81 -20.25
CA GLY A 90 3.11 -8.38 -19.00
C GLY A 90 4.02 -8.17 -17.78
N CYS A 91 3.69 -8.77 -16.64
CA CYS A 91 4.50 -8.73 -15.41
C CYS A 91 4.24 -9.97 -14.54
N GLU A 92 5.29 -10.47 -13.90
CA GLU A 92 5.18 -11.64 -13.04
C GLU A 92 4.61 -11.30 -11.66
N THR A 93 3.95 -12.30 -11.06
CA THR A 93 3.43 -12.17 -9.69
C THR A 93 4.58 -11.89 -8.72
N GLY A 94 4.40 -10.87 -7.88
CA GLY A 94 5.41 -10.40 -6.94
C GLY A 94 6.39 -9.37 -7.50
N GLU A 95 6.21 -8.96 -8.76
CA GLU A 95 7.00 -7.91 -9.39
C GLU A 95 6.12 -6.72 -9.81
N SER A 96 6.77 -5.66 -10.29
CA SER A 96 6.10 -4.50 -10.84
C SER A 96 6.84 -3.89 -12.04
N LYS A 97 6.11 -3.17 -12.88
CA LYS A 97 6.66 -2.36 -13.99
C LYS A 97 6.12 -0.93 -13.94
N ILE A 98 6.82 0.02 -14.56
CA ILE A 98 6.49 1.44 -14.49
C ILE A 98 6.16 2.01 -15.87
N THR A 99 5.16 2.90 -15.91
CA THR A 99 4.68 3.66 -17.07
C THR A 99 4.47 5.13 -16.67
N LYS A 100 4.21 6.01 -17.63
CA LYS A 100 3.77 7.38 -17.34
C LYS A 100 2.34 7.41 -16.79
N GLY A 101 1.98 8.48 -16.08
CA GLY A 101 0.64 8.67 -15.53
C GLY A 101 -0.38 9.27 -16.50
N TYR A 102 0.07 9.84 -17.63
CA TYR A 102 -0.79 10.41 -18.67
C TYR A 102 -1.77 11.48 -18.14
N GLU A 103 -3.07 11.24 -18.21
CA GLU A 103 -4.09 12.18 -17.74
C GLU A 103 -4.25 12.19 -16.20
N LEU A 104 -3.57 11.28 -15.48
CA LEU A 104 -3.56 11.28 -14.02
C LEU A 104 -2.82 12.50 -13.46
N PRO A 105 -3.23 13.01 -12.28
CA PRO A 105 -2.40 13.94 -11.50
C PRO A 105 -1.04 13.35 -11.12
N ALA A 106 -0.97 12.02 -10.98
CA ALA A 106 0.26 11.33 -10.69
C ALA A 106 1.19 11.26 -11.92
N LYS A 107 2.50 11.44 -11.73
CA LYS A 107 3.45 11.48 -12.86
C LYS A 107 3.69 10.10 -13.49
N TYR A 108 3.62 9.05 -12.69
CA TYR A 108 3.87 7.66 -13.08
C TYR A 108 2.83 6.70 -12.50
N VAL A 109 2.63 5.57 -13.17
CA VAL A 109 1.92 4.41 -12.62
C VAL A 109 2.91 3.26 -12.50
N ILE A 110 2.96 2.65 -11.32
CA ILE A 110 3.73 1.43 -11.07
C ILE A 110 2.75 0.27 -10.98
N HIS A 111 2.73 -0.60 -11.99
CA HIS A 111 1.83 -1.73 -12.07
C HIS A 111 2.44 -2.93 -11.36
N ALA A 112 1.89 -3.29 -10.20
CA ALA A 112 2.34 -4.42 -9.39
C ALA A 112 1.34 -5.58 -9.50
N VAL A 113 1.84 -6.79 -9.70
CA VAL A 113 1.00 -7.99 -9.84
C VAL A 113 1.00 -8.78 -8.53
N GLY A 114 -0.02 -8.53 -7.72
CA GLY A 114 -0.22 -9.24 -6.45
C GLY A 114 -0.56 -10.73 -6.63
N PRO A 115 -0.29 -11.58 -5.61
CA PRO A 115 -0.69 -12.98 -5.64
C PRO A 115 -2.21 -13.13 -5.43
N ILE A 116 -2.78 -14.21 -5.98
CA ILE A 116 -4.07 -14.71 -5.56
C ILE A 116 -3.88 -15.44 -4.22
N TYR A 117 -4.75 -15.17 -3.24
CA TYR A 117 -4.59 -15.75 -1.92
C TYR A 117 -4.76 -17.28 -1.96
N GLY A 118 -3.88 -17.99 -1.26
CA GLY A 118 -3.80 -19.46 -1.27
C GLY A 118 -3.08 -20.07 -2.47
N THR A 119 -2.55 -19.26 -3.40
CA THR A 119 -1.72 -19.76 -4.52
C THR A 119 -0.28 -19.31 -4.36
N GLY A 120 0.63 -20.23 -4.02
CA GLY A 120 2.07 -19.96 -3.99
C GLY A 120 2.70 -20.12 -5.38
N ARG A 121 3.95 -19.65 -5.52
CA ARG A 121 4.83 -20.00 -6.65
C ARG A 121 5.89 -20.94 -6.12
N ARG A 122 6.43 -21.85 -6.95
CA ARG A 122 7.48 -22.77 -6.49
C ARG A 122 8.64 -22.03 -5.81
N GLY A 123 8.82 -22.29 -4.52
CA GLY A 123 9.87 -21.69 -3.69
C GLY A 123 9.56 -20.29 -3.15
N LEU A 124 8.34 -19.75 -3.33
CA LEU A 124 7.90 -18.46 -2.78
C LEU A 124 6.48 -18.55 -2.22
N SER A 125 6.31 -18.11 -0.98
CA SER A 125 5.00 -18.02 -0.30
C SER A 125 4.16 -16.85 -0.84
N VAL A 126 2.86 -16.83 -0.53
CA VAL A 126 1.97 -15.72 -0.92
C VAL A 126 2.36 -14.41 -0.23
N GLU A 127 2.88 -14.48 0.99
CA GLU A 127 3.44 -13.36 1.74
C GLU A 127 4.69 -12.82 1.05
N GLU A 128 5.61 -13.69 0.62
CA GLU A 128 6.84 -13.30 -0.10
C GLU A 128 6.53 -12.62 -1.44
N LEU A 129 5.53 -13.12 -2.17
CA LEU A 129 5.05 -12.52 -3.41
C LEU A 129 4.40 -11.15 -3.16
N LEU A 130 3.54 -11.03 -2.15
CA LEU A 130 2.93 -9.74 -1.83
C LEU A 130 3.99 -8.73 -1.37
N ALA A 131 4.95 -9.14 -0.54
CA ALA A 131 6.09 -8.32 -0.15
C ALA A 131 6.92 -7.87 -1.36
N GLY A 132 7.14 -8.75 -2.34
CA GLY A 132 7.80 -8.43 -3.60
C GLY A 132 7.13 -7.29 -4.37
N CYS A 133 5.80 -7.21 -4.37
CA CYS A 133 5.05 -6.13 -5.01
C CYS A 133 5.40 -4.76 -4.40
N TYR A 134 5.41 -4.67 -3.06
CA TYR A 134 5.76 -3.44 -2.35
C TYR A 134 7.24 -3.09 -2.58
N ARG A 135 8.13 -4.08 -2.46
CA ARG A 135 9.58 -3.89 -2.65
C ARG A 135 9.93 -3.38 -4.03
N SER A 136 9.51 -4.10 -5.08
CA SER A 136 9.79 -3.73 -6.47
C SER A 136 9.20 -2.37 -6.81
N SER A 137 8.02 -2.04 -6.30
CA SER A 137 7.42 -0.71 -6.51
C SER A 137 8.23 0.42 -5.85
N LEU A 138 8.69 0.22 -4.62
CA LEU A 138 9.57 1.18 -3.94
C LEU A 138 10.91 1.33 -4.68
N GLU A 139 11.47 0.24 -5.19
CA GLU A 139 12.70 0.24 -5.98
C GLU A 139 12.55 1.03 -7.29
N HIS A 140 11.42 0.91 -8.00
CA HIS A 140 11.13 1.75 -9.18
C HIS A 140 11.02 3.23 -8.82
N ALA A 141 10.35 3.56 -7.71
CA ALA A 141 10.23 4.94 -7.26
C ALA A 141 11.60 5.55 -6.93
N VAL A 142 12.43 4.83 -6.18
CA VAL A 142 13.80 5.26 -5.85
C VAL A 142 14.67 5.36 -7.12
N GLY A 143 14.60 4.37 -8.01
CA GLY A 143 15.38 4.35 -9.26
C GLY A 143 15.00 5.48 -10.25
N LYS A 144 13.81 6.06 -10.10
CA LYS A 144 13.34 7.23 -10.85
C LYS A 144 13.49 8.54 -10.06
N GLU A 145 14.12 8.51 -8.90
CA GLU A 145 14.32 9.65 -8.00
C GLU A 145 13.00 10.33 -7.58
N LEU A 146 11.92 9.55 -7.50
CA LEU A 146 10.61 10.04 -7.06
C LEU A 146 10.63 10.34 -5.57
N LYS A 147 9.80 11.30 -5.15
CA LYS A 147 9.67 11.73 -3.75
C LYS A 147 8.42 11.15 -3.10
N SER A 148 7.40 10.78 -3.85
CA SER A 148 6.14 10.29 -3.29
C SER A 148 5.57 9.08 -4.04
N ILE A 149 5.07 8.10 -3.28
CA ILE A 149 4.43 6.90 -3.82
C ILE A 149 3.18 6.56 -3.01
N ALA A 150 2.08 6.24 -3.70
CA ALA A 150 0.85 5.77 -3.07
C ALA A 150 0.51 4.33 -3.46
N PHE A 151 0.16 3.52 -2.47
CA PHE A 151 -0.20 2.11 -2.62
C PHE A 151 -1.70 1.90 -2.35
N PRO A 152 -2.42 1.16 -3.21
CA PRO A 152 -3.70 0.59 -2.86
C PRO A 152 -3.53 -0.63 -1.95
N ALA A 153 -4.62 -1.17 -1.43
CA ALA A 153 -4.62 -2.45 -0.70
C ALA A 153 -4.47 -3.64 -1.68
N ILE A 154 -3.25 -3.90 -2.14
CA ILE A 154 -2.92 -4.92 -3.16
C ILE A 154 -3.46 -6.30 -2.74
N SER A 155 -4.06 -7.02 -3.69
CA SER A 155 -4.66 -8.35 -3.54
C SER A 155 -5.88 -8.49 -2.60
N THR A 156 -6.30 -7.45 -1.88
CA THR A 156 -7.42 -7.54 -0.90
C THR A 156 -8.84 -7.50 -1.50
N GLY A 157 -8.93 -7.27 -2.82
CA GLY A 157 -10.16 -7.30 -3.61
C GLY A 157 -10.43 -8.67 -4.22
N VAL A 158 -10.52 -8.74 -5.56
CA VAL A 158 -10.84 -9.97 -6.30
C VAL A 158 -9.85 -11.13 -6.04
N TYR A 159 -8.59 -10.82 -5.68
CA TYR A 159 -7.57 -11.82 -5.35
C TYR A 159 -7.70 -12.39 -3.92
N GLY A 160 -8.60 -11.82 -3.10
CA GLY A 160 -9.08 -12.45 -1.87
C GLY A 160 -8.10 -12.49 -0.70
N TYR A 161 -7.00 -11.74 -0.73
CA TYR A 161 -6.05 -11.68 0.39
C TYR A 161 -6.72 -11.06 1.62
N PRO A 162 -6.69 -11.71 2.80
CA PRO A 162 -7.27 -11.15 4.01
C PRO A 162 -6.64 -9.80 4.35
N SER A 163 -7.48 -8.77 4.53
CA SER A 163 -7.03 -7.39 4.73
C SER A 163 -6.03 -7.21 5.88
N GLY A 164 -6.20 -7.95 6.98
CA GLY A 164 -5.27 -7.92 8.12
C GLY A 164 -3.89 -8.47 7.77
N GLU A 165 -3.84 -9.66 7.16
CA GLU A 165 -2.58 -10.31 6.75
C GLU A 165 -1.86 -9.48 5.67
N ALA A 166 -2.60 -8.95 4.68
CA ALA A 166 -2.03 -8.09 3.65
C ALA A 166 -1.45 -6.78 4.23
N CYS A 167 -2.16 -6.18 5.19
CA CYS A 167 -1.72 -4.97 5.88
C CYS A 167 -0.40 -5.21 6.64
N GLU A 168 -0.28 -6.34 7.34
CA GLU A 168 0.97 -6.73 8.02
C GLU A 168 2.14 -6.86 7.04
N VAL A 169 1.94 -7.54 5.90
CA VAL A 169 2.97 -7.67 4.86
C VAL A 169 3.39 -6.30 4.32
N ALA A 170 2.42 -5.44 4.00
CA ALA A 170 2.66 -4.10 3.47
C ALA A 170 3.45 -3.21 4.45
N LEU A 171 3.01 -3.15 5.71
CA LEU A 171 3.66 -2.34 6.74
C LEU A 171 5.06 -2.86 7.06
N ASN A 172 5.22 -4.18 7.17
CA ASN A 172 6.51 -4.81 7.44
C ASN A 172 7.53 -4.54 6.33
N GLU A 173 7.13 -4.73 5.07
CA GLU A 173 8.04 -4.54 3.92
C GLU A 173 8.45 -3.07 3.80
N VAL A 174 7.51 -2.13 3.91
CA VAL A 174 7.82 -0.69 3.88
C VAL A 174 8.73 -0.30 5.04
N ARG A 175 8.48 -0.80 6.26
CA ARG A 175 9.34 -0.53 7.42
C ARG A 175 10.76 -1.05 7.19
N ARG A 176 10.92 -2.29 6.73
CA ARG A 176 12.24 -2.88 6.44
C ARG A 176 12.98 -2.12 5.34
N PHE A 177 12.29 -1.75 4.26
CA PHE A 177 12.87 -0.96 3.19
C PHE A 177 13.46 0.37 3.68
N LEU A 178 12.80 1.02 4.64
CA LEU A 178 13.29 2.24 5.28
C LEU A 178 14.46 1.99 6.23
N GLU A 179 14.43 0.92 7.04
CA GLU A 179 15.55 0.51 7.92
C GLU A 179 16.82 0.19 7.14
N GLU A 180 16.68 -0.37 5.94
CA GLU A 180 17.79 -0.67 5.02
C GLU A 180 18.39 0.58 4.36
N GLY A 181 17.87 1.79 4.66
CA GLY A 181 18.32 3.05 4.08
C GLY A 181 17.93 3.24 2.61
N LYS A 182 17.16 2.32 2.02
CA LYS A 182 16.80 2.37 0.59
C LYS A 182 15.81 3.48 0.26
N GLY A 183 15.02 3.93 1.24
CA GLY A 183 14.00 4.98 1.08
C GLY A 183 14.42 6.38 1.52
N GLU A 184 15.72 6.69 1.59
CA GLU A 184 16.22 8.02 1.99
C GLU A 184 15.61 9.14 1.13
N GLY A 185 15.57 8.94 -0.20
CA GLY A 185 15.07 9.91 -1.16
C GLY A 185 13.55 10.11 -1.19
N LEU A 186 12.78 9.19 -0.60
CA LEU A 186 11.31 9.25 -0.57
C LEU A 186 10.83 10.18 0.57
N GLU A 187 10.03 11.17 0.25
CA GLU A 187 9.41 12.08 1.23
C GLU A 187 8.05 11.58 1.71
N ARG A 188 7.33 10.80 0.90
CA ARG A 188 6.05 10.19 1.32
C ARG A 188 5.78 8.80 0.73
N ILE A 189 5.33 7.89 1.58
CA ILE A 189 4.76 6.59 1.25
C ILE A 189 3.32 6.56 1.81
N ILE A 190 2.35 6.45 0.92
CA ILE A 190 0.93 6.60 1.26
C ILE A 190 0.24 5.25 1.12
N PHE A 191 -0.40 4.76 2.17
CA PHE A 191 -1.35 3.66 2.09
C PHE A 191 -2.73 4.25 1.81
N CYS A 192 -3.12 4.26 0.54
CA CYS A 192 -4.38 4.79 0.04
C CYS A 192 -5.42 3.67 -0.04
N ASN A 193 -6.20 3.54 1.02
CA ASN A 193 -7.27 2.55 1.10
C ASN A 193 -8.50 3.04 0.35
N PHE A 194 -9.30 2.12 -0.17
CA PHE A 194 -10.61 2.46 -0.74
C PHE A 194 -11.74 2.06 0.19
N LEU A 195 -11.72 0.82 0.70
CA LEU A 195 -12.74 0.31 1.61
C LEU A 195 -12.37 0.60 3.07
N GLN A 196 -13.38 0.89 3.88
CA GLN A 196 -13.22 1.10 5.33
C GLN A 196 -12.55 -0.11 6.01
N LYS A 197 -12.88 -1.33 5.56
CA LYS A 197 -12.31 -2.57 6.13
C LYS A 197 -10.78 -2.58 6.09
N ASP A 198 -10.17 -2.00 5.06
CA ASP A 198 -8.72 -1.99 4.88
C ASP A 198 -8.10 -0.88 5.73
N GLU A 199 -8.69 0.33 5.69
CA GLU A 199 -8.30 1.47 6.55
C GLU A 199 -8.31 1.09 8.04
N ASP A 200 -9.34 0.39 8.50
CA ASP A 200 -9.45 -0.06 9.89
C ASP A 200 -8.28 -0.96 10.29
N TRP A 201 -7.82 -1.84 9.40
CA TRP A 201 -6.65 -2.68 9.66
C TRP A 201 -5.37 -1.87 9.71
N TYR A 202 -5.18 -0.91 8.80
CA TYR A 202 -4.04 0.00 8.86
C TYR A 202 -4.02 0.81 10.16
N HIS A 203 -5.15 1.38 10.60
CA HIS A 203 -5.24 2.13 11.86
C HIS A 203 -4.97 1.28 13.10
N ARG A 204 -5.31 -0.02 13.07
CA ARG A 204 -5.04 -0.94 14.19
C ARG A 204 -3.60 -1.41 14.26
N MET A 205 -2.92 -1.51 13.12
CA MET A 205 -1.64 -2.22 13.00
C MET A 205 -0.45 -1.29 12.80
N VAL A 206 -0.64 -0.09 12.24
CA VAL A 206 0.46 0.80 11.88
C VAL A 206 1.38 1.12 13.06
N SER A 207 0.84 1.29 14.28
CA SER A 207 1.65 1.58 15.47
C SER A 207 2.54 0.41 15.92
N LYS A 208 2.29 -0.83 15.45
CA LYS A 208 3.21 -1.95 15.67
C LYS A 208 4.48 -1.81 14.85
N TYR A 209 4.37 -1.28 13.63
CA TYR A 209 5.47 -1.16 12.66
C TYR A 209 6.12 0.21 12.66
N PHE A 210 5.36 1.25 12.97
CA PHE A 210 5.76 2.65 13.00
C PHE A 210 5.27 3.30 14.29
N PRO A 211 5.76 2.85 15.47
CA PRO A 211 5.26 3.38 16.74
C PRO A 211 5.52 4.88 16.88
N PRO A 212 4.64 5.59 17.63
CA PRO A 212 4.85 7.00 17.91
C PRO A 212 6.16 7.21 18.68
N VAL A 213 6.81 8.33 18.42
CA VAL A 213 7.90 8.79 19.28
C VAL A 213 7.24 9.47 20.48
N GLU A 214 7.53 8.99 21.70
CA GLU A 214 7.02 9.60 22.93
C GLU A 214 7.27 11.10 22.92
N SER A 215 6.21 11.90 22.98
CA SER A 215 6.33 13.32 23.24
C SER A 215 6.60 13.54 24.73
N GLN A 216 7.52 14.45 25.04
CA GLN A 216 7.72 15.00 26.40
C GLN A 216 6.38 15.37 27.09
N PRO A 217 6.33 15.37 28.45
CA PRO A 217 5.07 15.34 29.20
C PRO A 217 4.12 16.49 28.85
N GLU A 218 2.84 16.16 28.92
CA GLU A 218 1.67 17.00 28.60
C GLU A 218 1.88 18.50 28.90
N LYS A 219 1.70 19.34 27.87
CA LYS A 219 1.54 20.78 28.06
C LYS A 219 0.23 21.08 28.81
N LYS A 220 0.24 22.19 29.57
CA LYS A 220 -0.84 22.63 30.48
C LYS A 220 -2.18 22.82 29.76
N GLU A 221 -3.28 22.77 30.50
CA GLU A 221 -4.67 22.87 30.01
C GLU A 221 -4.97 24.10 29.15
N GLU A 222 -4.23 25.20 29.29
CA GLU A 222 -4.36 26.40 28.44
C GLU A 222 -3.85 26.17 26.99
N ASP A 223 -2.90 25.26 26.78
CA ASP A 223 -2.43 24.89 25.43
C ASP A 223 -3.38 23.89 24.74
N LYS A 224 -4.24 23.16 25.50
CA LYS A 224 -5.17 22.14 24.97
C LYS A 224 -6.36 22.74 24.19
N GLU A 225 -6.71 24.00 24.45
CA GLU A 225 -7.80 24.72 23.76
C GLU A 225 -7.36 25.29 22.41
N GLU A 226 -6.14 25.84 22.32
CA GLU A 226 -5.50 26.24 21.05
C GLU A 226 -5.19 25.00 20.18
N ASP A 227 -4.73 23.90 20.77
CA ASP A 227 -4.51 22.64 20.05
C ASP A 227 -5.84 22.10 19.51
N LYS A 228 -6.93 22.05 20.29
CA LYS A 228 -8.25 21.61 19.79
C LYS A 228 -8.76 22.43 18.61
N ALA A 229 -8.57 23.75 18.63
CA ALA A 229 -8.99 24.62 17.53
C ALA A 229 -8.14 24.37 16.27
N ALA A 230 -6.82 24.23 16.41
CA ALA A 230 -5.91 23.90 15.31
C ALA A 230 -6.13 22.49 14.75
N GLN A 231 -6.46 21.53 15.63
CA GLN A 231 -6.77 20.15 15.28
C GLN A 231 -8.12 20.04 14.57
N ALA A 232 -9.12 20.82 14.97
CA ALA A 232 -10.41 20.90 14.27
C ALA A 232 -10.28 21.58 12.90
N GLU A 233 -9.46 22.64 12.79
CA GLU A 233 -9.09 23.31 11.53
C GLU A 233 -8.31 22.41 10.57
N LEU A 234 -7.49 21.49 11.09
CA LEU A 234 -6.70 20.58 10.28
C LEU A 234 -7.47 19.30 9.92
N ALA A 235 -8.35 18.83 10.82
CA ALA A 235 -9.28 17.74 10.54
C ALA A 235 -10.37 18.15 9.54
N SER A 236 -10.80 19.42 9.52
CA SER A 236 -11.71 19.95 8.49
C SER A 236 -11.05 20.15 7.12
N LYS A 237 -9.70 20.12 7.07
CA LYS A 237 -8.91 20.15 5.83
C LYS A 237 -8.55 18.76 5.30
N LEU A 238 -8.93 17.70 6.00
CA LEU A 238 -8.74 16.36 5.49
C LEU A 238 -9.78 16.08 4.41
N PRO A 239 -9.38 15.50 3.28
CA PRO A 239 -10.31 15.19 2.21
C PRO A 239 -11.36 14.19 2.70
N ASP A 240 -12.61 14.44 2.30
CA ASP A 240 -13.70 13.53 2.60
C ASP A 240 -13.43 12.15 1.97
N PRO A 241 -13.77 11.05 2.67
CA PRO A 241 -13.67 9.72 2.10
C PRO A 241 -14.60 9.59 0.88
N PRO A 242 -14.29 8.69 -0.07
CA PRO A 242 -15.13 8.46 -1.24
C PRO A 242 -16.57 8.12 -0.82
N THR A 243 -17.55 8.81 -1.40
CA THR A 243 -18.97 8.62 -1.11
C THR A 243 -19.64 7.57 -2.00
N THR A 244 -18.92 7.02 -2.98
CA THR A 244 -19.43 6.01 -3.92
C THR A 244 -18.55 4.76 -3.88
N GLU A 245 -19.16 3.59 -3.65
CA GLU A 245 -18.52 2.30 -3.90
C GLU A 245 -18.38 2.10 -5.42
N PRO A 246 -17.33 1.43 -5.93
CA PRO A 246 -17.17 1.22 -7.37
C PRO A 246 -18.38 0.43 -7.85
N ALA A 247 -19.13 1.02 -8.77
CA ALA A 247 -20.20 0.32 -9.45
C ALA A 247 -19.64 -0.99 -10.03
N HIS A 248 -20.27 -2.12 -9.70
CA HIS A 248 -20.12 -3.34 -10.47
C HIS A 248 -20.54 -3.02 -11.90
N ALA A 249 -19.58 -2.73 -12.77
CA ALA A 249 -19.83 -2.61 -14.19
C ALA A 249 -20.35 -3.97 -14.68
N GLU A 250 -21.50 -3.96 -15.36
CA GLU A 250 -22.08 -5.15 -15.99
C GLU A 250 -21.00 -5.84 -16.85
N GLU A 251 -20.73 -7.11 -16.53
CA GLU A 251 -19.72 -7.92 -17.20
C GLU A 251 -20.03 -8.07 -18.69
N PRO A 252 -19.10 -7.78 -19.62
CA PRO A 252 -19.18 -8.33 -20.95
C PRO A 252 -18.93 -9.84 -20.86
N ALA A 253 -19.81 -10.61 -21.50
CA ALA A 253 -19.87 -12.06 -21.44
C ALA A 253 -18.50 -12.78 -21.46
N HIS A 254 -18.31 -13.69 -20.49
CA HIS A 254 -17.17 -14.60 -20.42
C HIS A 254 -16.88 -15.31 -21.75
N LYS A 255 -15.84 -14.86 -22.45
CA LYS A 255 -15.03 -15.79 -23.24
C LYS A 255 -14.11 -16.51 -22.28
N LYS A 256 -14.40 -17.78 -22.00
CA LYS A 256 -13.44 -18.72 -21.42
C LYS A 256 -12.17 -18.66 -22.26
N GLN A 257 -11.16 -18.00 -21.73
CA GLN A 257 -9.84 -18.00 -22.33
C GLN A 257 -9.18 -19.34 -21.98
N LYS A 258 -8.84 -20.07 -23.04
CA LYS A 258 -8.16 -21.35 -22.97
C LYS A 258 -6.81 -21.12 -22.29
N ARG A 259 -6.48 -21.92 -21.27
CA ARG A 259 -5.11 -22.02 -20.76
C ARG A 259 -4.22 -22.34 -21.97
N GLU A 260 -3.43 -21.37 -22.40
CA GLU A 260 -2.26 -21.64 -23.21
C GLU A 260 -1.11 -21.82 -22.24
N ASP A 261 -0.44 -22.96 -22.37
CA ASP A 261 0.64 -23.43 -21.53
C ASP A 261 1.78 -22.40 -21.49
N ALA A 262 1.92 -21.72 -20.36
CA ALA A 262 3.16 -21.12 -19.92
C ALA A 262 3.51 -21.80 -18.59
N ASP A 263 4.73 -22.33 -18.51
CA ASP A 263 5.28 -23.16 -17.43
C ASP A 263 5.36 -22.47 -16.06
N ASP A 264 4.23 -22.08 -15.48
CA ASP A 264 4.15 -21.65 -14.08
C ASP A 264 3.54 -22.76 -13.22
N GLU A 265 4.42 -23.46 -12.51
CA GLU A 265 4.09 -24.46 -11.50
C GLU A 265 3.53 -23.75 -10.24
N TYR A 266 2.26 -23.34 -10.31
CA TYR A 266 1.50 -22.89 -9.15
C TYR A 266 1.19 -24.09 -8.24
N VAL A 267 1.51 -23.97 -6.96
CA VAL A 267 1.19 -24.98 -5.95
C VAL A 267 0.11 -24.43 -5.04
N LEU A 268 -0.97 -25.20 -4.85
CA LEU A 268 -1.96 -24.91 -3.83
C LEU A 268 -1.32 -25.19 -2.47
N VAL A 269 -1.26 -24.18 -1.61
CA VAL A 269 -0.71 -24.34 -0.26
C VAL A 269 -1.87 -24.70 0.67
N ASP A 270 -1.74 -25.81 1.40
CA ASP A 270 -2.79 -26.26 2.32
C ASP A 270 -2.96 -25.28 3.50
N LYS A 271 -4.22 -25.01 3.86
CA LYS A 271 -4.61 -23.97 4.83
C LYS A 271 -4.04 -24.15 6.24
N GLU A 272 -3.52 -25.33 6.57
CA GLU A 272 -2.94 -25.62 7.89
C GLU A 272 -1.44 -25.27 8.00
N GLU A 273 -0.70 -25.17 6.89
CA GLU A 273 0.74 -24.82 6.91
C GLU A 273 0.98 -23.30 7.03
N VAL A 274 0.02 -22.46 6.61
CA VAL A 274 0.10 -20.99 6.73
C VAL A 274 0.16 -20.53 8.20
N LYS A 275 -0.38 -21.33 9.13
CA LYS A 275 -0.32 -21.03 10.58
C LYS A 275 0.96 -21.49 11.28
N GLY A 276 1.76 -22.36 10.66
CA GLY A 276 2.92 -23.00 11.30
C GLY A 276 4.25 -22.23 11.17
N ALA A 277 4.37 -21.33 10.20
CA ALA A 277 5.62 -20.60 9.95
C ALA A 277 5.83 -19.37 10.86
N ALA A 278 4.77 -18.89 11.54
CA ALA A 278 4.83 -17.71 12.41
C ALA A 278 5.44 -17.99 13.81
N GLU A 279 5.63 -19.25 14.22
CA GLU A 279 6.11 -19.59 15.57
C GLU A 279 7.57 -20.09 15.63
N ALA A 280 8.26 -20.27 14.49
CA ALA A 280 9.63 -20.79 14.45
C ALA A 280 10.65 -19.72 14.03
N GLY A 281 10.86 -18.71 14.87
CA GLY A 281 11.69 -17.55 14.50
C GLY A 281 12.39 -16.81 15.64
N VAL A 282 12.65 -17.41 16.79
CA VAL A 282 13.61 -16.84 17.78
C VAL A 282 14.40 -17.97 18.44
N ALA A 283 15.56 -18.30 17.87
CA ALA A 283 16.60 -19.05 18.59
C ALA A 283 17.82 -18.12 18.74
N SER A 284 18.01 -17.59 19.95
CA SER A 284 19.21 -16.87 20.35
C SER A 284 20.43 -17.80 20.32
N PRO A 285 21.62 -17.32 19.90
CA PRO A 285 22.83 -18.13 19.97
C PRO A 285 23.26 -18.29 21.44
N LYS A 286 23.40 -19.54 21.87
CA LYS A 286 24.09 -19.87 23.12
C LYS A 286 25.59 -19.75 22.87
N GLU A 287 26.23 -18.89 23.65
CA GLU A 287 27.67 -18.99 23.93
C GLU A 287 27.93 -20.25 24.75
N ASP A 288 29.02 -20.96 24.44
CA ASP A 288 29.57 -22.04 25.25
C ASP A 288 31.11 -21.96 25.17
N PRO A 289 31.82 -22.53 26.17
CA PRO A 289 32.82 -21.83 26.99
C PRO A 289 34.27 -21.82 26.49
#